data_AF-A0A822ZQQ9-F1
#
_entry.id   AF-A0A822ZQQ9-F1
#
_cell.length_a   1.000
_cell.length_b   1.000
_cell.length_c   1.000
_cell.angle_alpha   90.00
_cell.angle_beta   90.00
_cell.angle_gamma   90.00
#
_symmetry.space_group_name_H-M   'P 1'
#
loop_
_entity.id
_entity.type
_entity.pdbx_description
1 polymer ?
#
loop_
_entity_poly.entity_id
_entity_poly.type
_entity_poly.pdbx_seq_one_letter_code
_entity_poly.pdbx_strand_id
1 'polypeptide(L)'
;MKVSLMFQSPVVFAIICSCIYLLFLVSKSNGQATTDPIEVKALNSIFQQWGISDVSSWNISGEPCSGVAILNSTNIDDTDFNPGIKCNCSYNNGSTCHITHLKVYEKDVNSVIPEELANLTYLTYLYVSSLSYYLLRCF
;
A
#
# COMPACT_ATOMS: atom_id res chain seq x y z
N MET A 1 52.31 19.41 16.47
CA MET A 1 51.00 18.72 16.53
C MET A 1 49.90 19.78 16.55
N LYS A 2 49.23 19.99 15.41
CA LYS A 2 48.31 21.11 15.11
C LYS A 2 46.85 20.63 15.01
N VAL A 3 46.42 19.75 15.91
CA VAL A 3 45.04 19.22 15.86
C VAL A 3 44.04 20.20 16.50
N SER A 4 44.49 21.02 17.45
CA SER A 4 43.60 21.91 18.23
C SER A 4 43.17 23.20 17.52
N LEU A 5 43.72 23.54 16.34
CA LEU A 5 43.37 24.77 15.60
C LEU A 5 42.32 24.56 14.50
N MET A 6 41.91 23.31 14.22
CA MET A 6 40.93 23.04 13.16
C MET A 6 39.49 23.35 13.60
N PHE A 7 39.22 23.49 14.90
CA PHE A 7 37.88 23.73 15.46
C PHE A 7 37.49 25.20 15.64
N GLN A 8 38.38 26.16 15.33
CA GLN A 8 38.11 27.60 15.49
C GLN A 8 37.62 28.29 14.20
N SER A 9 37.70 27.62 13.06
CA SER A 9 37.23 28.19 11.80
C SER A 9 35.72 27.95 11.64
N PRO A 10 34.89 29.00 11.50
CA PRO A 10 33.45 28.85 11.31
C PRO A 10 33.11 28.04 10.05
N VAL A 11 34.02 28.02 9.07
CA VAL A 11 33.90 27.22 7.84
C VAL A 11 33.98 25.73 8.14
N VAL A 12 34.89 25.30 9.03
CA VAL A 12 35.06 23.88 9.38
C VAL A 12 33.85 23.38 10.18
N PHE A 13 33.32 24.21 11.09
CA PHE A 13 32.10 23.90 11.83
C PHE A 13 30.87 23.75 10.90
N ALA A 14 30.72 24.66 9.93
CA ALA A 14 29.63 24.60 8.95
C ALA A 14 29.69 23.33 8.08
N ILE A 15 30.88 22.92 7.65
CA ILE A 15 31.08 21.69 6.86
C ILE A 15 30.71 20.47 7.71
N ILE A 16 31.15 20.39 8.96
CA ILE A 16 30.85 19.26 9.86
C ILE A 16 29.33 19.18 10.12
N CYS A 17 28.67 20.30 10.41
CA CYS A 17 27.21 20.33 10.59
C CYS A 17 26.45 19.93 9.32
N SER A 18 26.89 20.38 8.15
CA SER A 18 26.31 19.99 6.86
C SER A 18 26.47 18.50 6.58
N CYS A 19 27.66 17.93 6.81
CA CYS A 19 27.90 16.50 6.68
C CYS A 19 27.04 15.67 7.66
N ILE A 20 26.90 16.11 8.91
CA ILE A 20 26.03 15.45 9.90
C ILE A 20 24.56 15.51 9.44
N TYR A 21 24.09 16.65 8.94
CA TYR A 21 22.74 16.81 8.39
C TYR A 21 22.50 15.87 7.20
N LEU A 22 23.46 15.76 6.27
CA LEU A 22 23.40 14.82 5.14
C LEU A 22 23.39 13.36 5.60
N LEU A 23 24.16 13.00 6.64
CA LEU A 23 24.15 11.65 7.23
C LEU A 23 22.81 11.31 7.91
N PHE A 24 22.14 12.31 8.51
CA PHE A 24 20.77 12.16 9.02
C PHE A 24 19.73 11.96 7.90
N LEU A 25 19.93 12.58 6.72
CA LEU A 25 19.06 12.34 5.54
C LEU A 25 19.23 10.92 4.96
N VAL A 26 20.43 10.34 5.03
CA VAL A 26 20.70 8.96 4.56
C VAL A 26 20.14 7.89 5.51
N SER A 27 19.91 8.25 6.78
CA SER A 27 19.46 7.32 7.81
C SER A 27 17.94 7.23 7.89
N LYS A 28 17.30 6.51 6.94
CA LYS A 28 16.01 5.78 7.10
C LYS A 28 15.53 5.18 5.77
N SER A 29 16.22 4.16 5.26
CA SER A 29 15.57 3.15 4.42
C SER A 29 16.05 1.77 4.83
N ASN A 30 15.54 1.27 5.95
CA ASN A 30 15.28 -0.16 6.01
C ASN A 30 14.20 -0.36 4.96
N GLY A 31 14.55 -0.84 3.77
CA GLY A 31 13.63 -0.96 2.65
C GLY A 31 12.42 -1.78 3.07
N GLN A 32 11.32 -1.12 3.40
CA GLN A 32 10.05 -1.78 3.63
C GLN A 32 9.58 -2.31 2.28
N ALA A 33 9.13 -3.57 2.25
CA ALA A 33 8.56 -4.16 1.04
C ALA A 33 7.46 -3.24 0.49
N THR A 34 7.45 -3.05 -0.83
CA THR A 34 6.46 -2.19 -1.50
C THR A 34 5.54 -3.05 -2.36
N THR A 35 4.27 -2.67 -2.47
CA THR A 35 3.37 -3.29 -3.46
C THR A 35 3.89 -3.03 -4.87
N ASP A 36 3.71 -3.99 -5.77
CA ASP A 36 3.99 -3.79 -7.19
C ASP A 36 3.26 -2.52 -7.71
N PRO A 37 3.97 -1.54 -8.29
CA PRO A 37 3.36 -0.30 -8.77
C PRO A 37 2.24 -0.50 -9.80
N ILE A 38 2.31 -1.57 -10.59
CA ILE A 38 1.25 -1.93 -11.55
C ILE A 38 -0.02 -2.33 -10.80
N GLU A 39 0.11 -3.13 -9.75
CA GLU A 39 -1.01 -3.54 -8.91
C GLU A 39 -1.58 -2.38 -8.10
N VAL A 40 -0.74 -1.47 -7.59
CA VAL A 40 -1.20 -0.23 -6.93
C VAL A 40 -2.06 0.61 -7.89
N LYS A 41 -1.57 0.81 -9.12
CA LYS A 41 -2.32 1.57 -10.13
C LYS A 41 -3.63 0.87 -10.48
N ALA A 42 -3.60 -0.45 -10.69
CA ALA A 42 -4.77 -1.25 -11.00
C ALA A 42 -5.81 -1.18 -9.89
N LEU A 43 -5.42 -1.37 -8.63
CA LEU A 43 -6.30 -1.31 -7.47
C LEU A 43 -6.99 0.04 -7.34
N ASN A 44 -6.24 1.13 -7.50
CA ASN A 44 -6.80 2.49 -7.46
C ASN A 44 -7.79 2.73 -8.62
N SER A 45 -7.47 2.27 -9.83
CA SER A 45 -8.38 2.35 -10.98
C SER A 45 -9.66 1.55 -10.76
N ILE A 46 -9.56 0.33 -10.21
CA ILE A 46 -10.70 -0.52 -9.86
C ILE A 46 -11.61 0.20 -8.86
N PHE A 47 -11.05 0.73 -7.76
CA PHE A 47 -11.85 1.43 -6.75
C PHE A 47 -12.46 2.73 -7.26
N GLN A 48 -11.75 3.47 -8.11
CA GLN A 48 -12.31 4.64 -8.78
C GLN A 48 -13.52 4.25 -9.66
N GLN A 49 -13.38 3.19 -10.47
CA GLN A 49 -14.47 2.72 -11.33
C GLN A 49 -15.64 2.16 -10.54
N TRP A 50 -15.39 1.53 -9.40
CA TRP A 50 -16.42 1.03 -8.49
C TRP A 50 -16.99 2.08 -7.54
N GLY A 51 -16.51 3.34 -7.58
CA GLY A 51 -16.99 4.40 -6.69
C GLY A 51 -16.60 4.19 -5.22
N ILE A 52 -15.58 3.37 -4.94
CA ILE A 52 -15.07 3.07 -3.61
C ILE A 52 -14.07 4.15 -3.22
N SER A 53 -14.37 4.90 -2.16
CA SER A 53 -13.49 5.92 -1.59
C SER A 53 -13.04 5.60 -0.17
N ASP A 54 -13.81 4.82 0.58
CA ASP A 54 -13.45 4.43 1.95
C ASP A 54 -12.67 3.12 1.97
N VAL A 55 -11.34 3.26 2.03
CA VAL A 55 -10.35 2.17 2.17
C VAL A 55 -9.51 2.33 3.44
N SER A 56 -9.98 3.18 4.36
CA SER A 56 -9.24 3.62 5.54
C SER A 56 -8.93 2.49 6.54
N SER A 57 -9.64 1.36 6.43
CA SER A 57 -9.42 0.15 7.24
C SER A 57 -8.06 -0.52 7.02
N TRP A 58 -7.38 -0.24 5.90
CA TRP A 58 -6.02 -0.75 5.64
C TRP A 58 -5.09 0.19 4.87
N ASN A 59 -5.60 1.17 4.10
CA ASN A 59 -4.76 2.06 3.29
C ASN A 59 -4.44 3.40 4.00
N ILE A 60 -3.85 3.35 5.20
CA ILE A 60 -3.55 4.56 6.00
C ILE A 60 -2.25 5.23 5.55
N SER A 61 -1.27 4.42 5.13
CA SER A 61 0.07 4.86 4.75
C SER A 61 0.20 5.29 3.29
N GLY A 62 -0.79 4.95 2.45
CA GLY A 62 -0.67 5.01 0.99
C GLY A 62 0.04 3.80 0.36
N GLU A 63 0.50 2.84 1.17
CA GLU A 63 1.10 1.57 0.75
C GLU A 63 0.07 0.43 0.98
N PRO A 64 -0.62 -0.07 -0.07
CA PRO A 64 -1.71 -1.03 0.06
C PRO A 64 -1.35 -2.30 0.84
N CYS A 65 -0.22 -2.90 0.54
CA CYS A 65 0.26 -4.11 1.21
C CYS A 65 1.05 -3.77 2.48
N SER A 66 0.42 -3.07 3.41
CA SER A 66 0.97 -2.78 4.73
C SER A 66 -0.02 -3.08 5.86
N GLY A 67 0.47 -3.05 7.10
CA GLY A 67 -0.37 -3.23 8.29
C GLY A 67 -1.17 -4.53 8.27
N VAL A 68 -2.50 -4.42 8.41
CA VAL A 68 -3.41 -5.59 8.50
C VAL A 68 -3.49 -6.41 7.21
N ALA A 69 -3.17 -5.84 6.04
CA ALA A 69 -3.24 -6.53 4.75
C ALA A 69 -2.19 -7.65 4.58
N ILE A 70 -1.11 -7.63 5.36
CA ILE A 70 -0.03 -8.63 5.31
C ILE A 70 -0.09 -9.65 6.46
N LEU A 71 -1.03 -9.49 7.41
CA LEU A 71 -1.14 -10.37 8.57
C LEU A 71 -1.91 -11.64 8.21
N ASN A 72 -1.35 -12.80 8.57
CA ASN A 72 -2.04 -14.08 8.42
C ASN A 72 -3.31 -14.15 9.29
N SER A 73 -3.31 -13.48 10.45
CA SER A 73 -4.44 -13.42 11.37
C SER A 73 -5.63 -12.60 10.87
N THR A 74 -5.44 -11.71 9.89
CA THR A 74 -6.54 -10.96 9.28
C THR A 74 -7.38 -11.90 8.43
N ASN A 75 -8.63 -12.08 8.83
CA ASN A 75 -9.60 -12.85 8.06
C ASN A 75 -10.17 -11.96 6.94
N ILE A 76 -9.97 -12.37 5.68
CA ILE A 76 -10.51 -11.61 4.54
C ILE A 76 -12.04 -11.58 4.56
N ASP A 77 -12.70 -12.58 5.14
CA ASP A 77 -14.17 -12.67 5.17
C ASP A 77 -14.81 -11.86 6.32
N ASP A 78 -14.01 -11.21 7.17
CA ASP A 78 -14.51 -10.35 8.25
C ASP A 78 -15.32 -9.16 7.68
N THR A 79 -16.54 -8.96 8.18
CA THR A 79 -17.44 -7.90 7.73
C THR A 79 -16.87 -6.51 7.98
N ASP A 80 -16.07 -6.33 9.02
CA ASP A 80 -15.43 -5.05 9.36
C ASP A 80 -14.21 -4.78 8.46
N PHE A 81 -13.73 -5.80 7.75
CA PHE A 81 -12.66 -5.70 6.77
C PHE A 81 -13.23 -5.63 5.34
N ASN A 82 -13.88 -4.50 5.03
CA ASN A 82 -14.59 -4.31 3.76
C ASN A 82 -14.59 -2.83 3.28
N PRO A 83 -14.05 -2.50 2.10
CA PRO A 83 -13.36 -3.40 1.18
C PRO A 83 -12.07 -3.93 1.82
N GLY A 84 -11.67 -5.15 1.47
CA GLY A 84 -10.52 -5.81 2.07
C GLY A 84 -9.54 -6.31 1.02
N ILE A 85 -8.24 -6.26 1.33
CA ILE A 85 -7.20 -6.92 0.55
C ILE A 85 -6.29 -7.77 1.42
N LYS A 86 -5.71 -8.83 0.85
CA LYS A 86 -4.54 -9.51 1.44
C LYS A 86 -3.39 -9.52 0.46
N CYS A 87 -2.19 -9.45 1.01
CA CYS A 87 -0.96 -9.42 0.24
C CYS A 87 0.01 -10.52 0.65
N ASN A 88 0.84 -10.91 -0.31
CA ASN A 88 1.99 -11.77 -0.08
C ASN A 88 3.27 -11.01 -0.43
N CYS A 89 4.14 -10.83 0.57
CA CYS A 89 5.40 -10.09 0.44
C CYS A 89 6.63 -10.99 0.41
N SER A 90 6.50 -12.29 0.10
CA SER A 90 7.65 -13.20 0.03
C SER A 90 8.49 -13.07 -1.25
N TYR A 91 8.06 -12.23 -2.19
CA TYR A 91 8.70 -12.07 -3.50
C TYR A 91 9.94 -11.18 -3.44
N ASN A 92 10.86 -11.40 -4.38
CA ASN A 92 12.10 -10.65 -4.52
C ASN A 92 12.85 -10.51 -3.17
N ASN A 93 13.02 -11.64 -2.47
CA ASN A 93 13.65 -11.70 -1.13
C ASN A 93 12.99 -10.79 -0.08
N GLY A 94 11.67 -10.64 -0.13
CA GLY A 94 10.94 -9.82 0.83
C GLY A 94 10.86 -8.34 0.45
N SER A 95 11.24 -7.94 -0.76
CA SER A 95 11.22 -6.54 -1.20
C SER A 95 9.98 -6.15 -2.00
N THR A 96 9.22 -7.13 -2.53
CA THR A 96 8.02 -6.88 -3.34
C THR A 96 6.83 -7.61 -2.76
N CYS A 97 5.72 -6.88 -2.65
CA CYS A 97 4.43 -7.40 -2.24
C CYS A 97 3.48 -7.49 -3.42
N HIS A 98 2.68 -8.56 -3.45
CA HIS A 98 1.62 -8.74 -4.42
C HIS A 98 0.25 -8.92 -3.77
N ILE A 99 -0.77 -8.32 -4.37
CA ILE A 99 -2.17 -8.46 -3.94
C ILE A 99 -2.67 -9.85 -4.34
N THR A 100 -3.08 -10.64 -3.35
CA THR A 100 -3.54 -12.02 -3.57
C THR A 100 -5.03 -12.20 -3.34
N HIS A 101 -5.64 -11.31 -2.55
CA HIS A 101 -7.07 -11.32 -2.26
C HIS A 101 -7.65 -9.91 -2.42
N LEU A 102 -8.82 -9.81 -3.04
CA LEU A 102 -9.62 -8.60 -3.11
C LEU A 102 -11.08 -8.95 -2.78
N LYS A 103 -11.63 -8.29 -1.76
CA LYS A 103 -13.02 -8.43 -1.34
C LYS A 103 -13.71 -7.07 -1.36
N VAL A 104 -14.88 -7.03 -2.01
CA VAL A 104 -15.86 -5.96 -1.92
C VAL A 104 -17.22 -6.60 -1.65
N TYR A 105 -17.79 -6.32 -0.48
CA TYR A 105 -19.07 -6.88 -0.05
C TYR A 105 -20.09 -5.78 0.21
N GLU A 106 -21.33 -5.96 -0.25
CA GLU A 106 -22.45 -5.03 0.03
C GLU A 106 -22.08 -3.54 -0.14
N LYS A 107 -21.30 -3.23 -1.17
CA LYS A 107 -21.06 -1.84 -1.59
C LYS A 107 -21.86 -1.57 -2.86
N ASP A 108 -22.36 -0.36 -3.01
CA ASP A 108 -22.99 0.06 -4.26
C ASP A 108 -21.89 0.34 -5.29
N VAL A 109 -21.38 -0.74 -5.90
CA VAL A 109 -20.37 -0.66 -6.95
C VAL A 109 -21.01 -0.72 -8.32
N ASN A 110 -20.42 0.02 -9.26
CA ASN A 110 -20.79 -0.02 -10.66
C ASN A 110 -20.78 -1.47 -11.19
N SER A 111 -21.73 -1.79 -12.08
CA SER A 111 -21.98 -3.15 -12.57
C SER A 111 -20.91 -3.69 -13.53
N VAL A 112 -19.93 -2.87 -13.92
CA VAL A 112 -18.86 -3.24 -14.84
C VAL A 112 -17.70 -3.87 -14.05
N ILE A 113 -17.24 -5.03 -14.51
CA ILE A 113 -16.01 -5.67 -14.05
C ILE A 113 -14.83 -4.94 -14.74
N PRO A 114 -13.95 -4.24 -14.00
CA PRO A 114 -12.85 -3.48 -14.59
C PRO A 114 -11.81 -4.42 -15.23
N GLU A 115 -11.35 -4.10 -16.43
CA GLU A 115 -10.30 -4.87 -17.12
C GLU A 115 -8.97 -4.82 -16.35
N GLU A 116 -8.75 -3.80 -15.53
CA GLU A 116 -7.58 -3.64 -14.67
C GLU A 116 -7.41 -4.75 -13.65
N LEU A 117 -8.44 -5.56 -13.37
CA LEU A 117 -8.30 -6.79 -12.59
C LEU A 117 -7.25 -7.74 -13.21
N ALA A 118 -7.06 -7.71 -14.54
CA ALA A 118 -6.03 -8.49 -15.22
C ALA A 118 -4.60 -8.08 -14.84
N ASN A 119 -4.40 -6.86 -14.31
CA ASN A 119 -3.12 -6.38 -13.83
C ASN A 119 -2.80 -6.81 -12.39
N LEU A 120 -3.77 -7.41 -11.67
CA LEU A 120 -3.54 -8.05 -10.38
C LEU A 120 -3.14 -9.52 -10.61
N THR A 121 -1.96 -9.74 -11.18
CA THR A 121 -1.56 -11.05 -11.72
C THR A 121 -1.37 -12.14 -10.67
N TYR A 122 -1.27 -11.77 -9.40
CA TYR A 122 -1.17 -12.70 -8.27
C TYR A 122 -2.49 -12.88 -7.50
N LEU A 123 -3.58 -12.29 -7.99
CA LEU A 123 -4.90 -12.40 -7.39
C LEU A 123 -5.43 -13.82 -7.52
N THR A 124 -5.58 -14.50 -6.38
CA THR A 124 -6.11 -15.87 -6.29
C THR A 124 -7.52 -15.91 -5.69
N TYR A 125 -7.95 -14.82 -5.07
CA TYR A 125 -9.27 -14.68 -4.47
C TYR A 125 -9.87 -13.34 -4.88
N LEU A 126 -11.04 -13.39 -5.52
CA LEU A 126 -11.85 -12.23 -5.84
C LEU A 126 -13.27 -12.49 -5.37
N TYR A 127 -13.77 -11.63 -4.51
CA TYR A 127 -15.16 -11.66 -4.07
C TYR A 127 -15.77 -10.27 -4.26
N VAL A 128 -16.82 -10.19 -5.07
CA VAL A 128 -17.55 -8.95 -5.33
C VAL A 128 -19.05 -9.20 -5.18
N SER A 129 -19.68 -8.49 -4.26
CA SER A 129 -21.13 -8.47 -4.05
C SER A 129 -21.59 -7.02 -3.96
N SER A 130 -22.56 -6.63 -4.80
CA SER A 130 -23.10 -5.26 -4.85
C SER A 130 -24.54 -5.20 -4.35
N LEU A 131 -24.86 -4.15 -3.59
CA LEU A 131 -26.24 -3.88 -3.12
C LEU A 131 -27.19 -3.58 -4.29
N SER A 132 -26.67 -3.06 -5.40
CA SER A 132 -27.49 -2.72 -6.58
C SER A 132 -28.04 -3.93 -7.33
N TYR A 133 -27.45 -5.12 -7.19
CA TYR A 133 -28.05 -6.37 -7.72
C TYR A 133 -29.34 -6.77 -6.98
N TYR A 134 -29.51 -6.37 -5.72
CA TYR A 134 -30.74 -6.60 -4.96
C TYR A 134 -31.84 -5.58 -5.30
N LEU A 135 -31.47 -4.33 -5.61
CA LEU A 135 -32.42 -3.29 -6.03
C LEU A 135 -32.97 -3.50 -7.46
N LEU A 136 -32.19 -4.09 -8.37
CA LEU A 136 -32.64 -4.49 -9.72
C LEU A 136 -33.55 -5.74 -9.73
N ARG A 137 -33.80 -6.37 -8.57
CA ARG A 137 -34.83 -7.42 -8.41
C ARG A 137 -36.16 -6.90 -7.86
N CYS A 138 -36.27 -5.59 -7.63
CA CYS A 138 -37.50 -4.94 -7.17
C CYS A 138 -38.27 -4.19 -8.26
N PHE A 139 -37.94 -4.39 -9.55
CA PHE A 139 -38.71 -3.88 -10.69
C PHE A 139 -39.02 -5.00 -11.69
#